data_AF-A0A918YTC6-F1
#
_entry.id   AF-A0A918YTC6-F1
#
_cell.length_a   1.000
_cell.length_b   1.000
_cell.length_c   1.000
_cell.angle_alpha   90.00
_cell.angle_beta   90.00
_cell.angle_gamma   90.00
#
_symmetry.space_group_name_H-M   'P 1'
#
loop_
_entity.id
_entity.type
_entity.pdbx_description
1 polymer ?
#
loop_
_entity_poly.entity_id
_entity_poly.type
_entity_poly.pdbx_seq_one_letter_code
_entity_poly.pdbx_strand_id
1 'polypeptide(L)'
;MTTMKQFVIPAAARNNAEWCASMSRSHGLTGEFGVQAWAVPARPPRYYPDAVTLVPAADAAALVDRIDTAAAGACVKDSFADLDLAGAGFKVLFDAQWIHRKPSAPTTSPDLSWDVVRRPGHVGGLGPCLG
;
A
#
# COMPACT_ATOMS: atom_id res chain seq x y z
N MET A 1 -1.07 24.56 -10.37
CA MET A 1 -1.64 23.47 -9.54
C MET A 1 -1.29 22.06 -10.03
N THR A 2 -0.81 21.88 -11.26
CA THR A 2 -0.43 20.57 -11.85
C THR A 2 0.86 19.98 -11.26
N THR A 3 1.84 20.82 -10.91
CA THR A 3 3.15 20.39 -10.40
C THR A 3 3.06 19.70 -9.03
N MET A 4 2.13 20.12 -8.16
CA MET A 4 1.98 19.53 -6.82
C MET A 4 1.33 18.14 -6.84
N LYS A 5 0.44 17.87 -7.81
CA LYS A 5 -0.17 16.55 -8.00
C LYS A 5 0.87 15.49 -8.40
N GLN A 6 1.91 15.89 -9.13
CA GLN A 6 2.93 14.98 -9.66
C GLN A 6 3.87 14.43 -8.57
N PHE A 7 4.13 15.18 -7.49
CA PHE A 7 4.98 14.71 -6.39
C PHE A 7 4.25 13.89 -5.33
N VAL A 8 2.93 14.04 -5.22
CA VAL A 8 2.15 13.34 -4.18
C VAL A 8 1.90 11.88 -4.55
N ILE A 9 1.75 11.54 -5.84
CA ILE A 9 1.47 10.17 -6.26
C ILE A 9 2.65 9.23 -5.97
N PRO A 10 3.92 9.54 -6.35
CA PRO A 10 5.04 8.67 -5.99
C PRO A 10 5.21 8.49 -4.48
N ALA A 11 4.99 9.56 -3.69
CA ALA A 11 5.03 9.46 -2.23
C ALA A 11 3.91 8.57 -1.67
N ALA A 12 2.68 8.70 -2.19
CA ALA A 12 1.55 7.86 -1.80
C ALA A 12 1.73 6.40 -2.22
N ALA A 13 2.26 6.16 -3.43
CA ALA A 13 2.61 4.84 -3.94
C ALA A 13 3.67 4.17 -3.04
N ARG A 14 4.73 4.91 -2.71
CA ARG A 14 5.78 4.45 -1.79
C ARG A 14 5.24 4.12 -0.41
N ASN A 15 4.44 5.01 0.17
CA ASN A 15 3.85 4.78 1.48
C ASN A 15 2.94 3.54 1.51
N ASN A 16 2.12 3.37 0.46
CA ASN A 16 1.31 2.16 0.32
C ASN A 16 2.17 0.90 0.18
N ALA A 17 3.26 0.95 -0.61
CA ALA A 17 4.18 -0.17 -0.76
C ALA A 17 4.87 -0.53 0.57
N GLU A 18 5.23 0.45 1.40
CA GLU A 18 5.80 0.22 2.73
C GLU A 18 4.80 -0.45 3.69
N TRP A 19 3.53 -0.09 3.60
CA TRP A 19 2.46 -0.79 4.32
C TRP A 19 2.33 -2.24 3.85
N CYS A 20 2.27 -2.48 2.53
CA CYS A 20 2.20 -3.83 1.98
C CYS A 20 3.42 -4.67 2.39
N ALA A 21 4.62 -4.09 2.34
CA ALA A 21 5.85 -4.73 2.77
C ALA A 21 5.83 -5.10 4.27
N SER A 22 5.28 -4.22 5.11
CA SER A 22 5.13 -4.47 6.55
C SER A 22 4.16 -5.61 6.84
N MET A 23 3.08 -5.69 6.07
CA MET A 23 2.09 -6.76 6.17
C MET A 23 2.65 -8.09 5.68
N SER A 24 3.35 -8.12 4.54
CA SER A 24 4.06 -9.32 4.09
C SER A 24 5.08 -9.80 5.13
N ARG A 25 5.90 -8.89 5.68
CA ARG A 25 6.90 -9.25 6.70
C ARG A 25 6.28 -9.82 7.98
N SER A 26 5.15 -9.26 8.42
CA SER A 26 4.40 -9.79 9.58
C SER A 26 3.90 -11.22 9.37
N HIS A 27 3.84 -11.67 8.12
CA HIS A 27 3.45 -13.03 7.72
C HIS A 27 4.65 -13.87 7.21
N GLY A 28 5.88 -13.47 7.52
CA GLY A 28 7.09 -14.22 7.18
C GLY A 28 7.51 -14.13 5.71
N LEU A 29 6.95 -13.19 4.94
CA LEU A 29 7.28 -12.98 3.54
C LEU A 29 8.13 -11.72 3.38
N THR A 30 9.30 -11.87 2.76
CA THR A 30 10.19 -10.75 2.44
C THR A 30 9.91 -10.29 1.02
N GLY A 31 9.32 -9.09 0.88
CA GLY A 31 9.23 -8.39 -0.39
C GLY A 31 10.38 -7.39 -0.56
N GLU A 32 10.77 -7.14 -1.80
CA GLU A 32 11.92 -6.32 -2.16
C GLU A 32 11.50 -5.03 -2.85
N PHE A 33 12.15 -3.92 -2.50
CA PHE A 33 12.02 -2.65 -3.21
C PHE A 33 13.03 -2.58 -4.35
N GLY A 34 12.54 -2.45 -5.58
CA GLY A 34 13.34 -2.06 -6.74
C GLY A 34 13.12 -0.58 -7.08
N VAL A 35 13.74 -0.14 -8.18
CA VAL A 35 13.58 1.25 -8.69
C VAL A 35 12.13 1.52 -9.09
N GLN A 36 11.50 0.59 -9.80
CA GLN A 36 10.17 0.80 -10.38
C GLN A 36 9.02 0.24 -9.55
N ALA A 37 9.28 -0.74 -8.67
CA ALA A 37 8.23 -1.41 -7.93
C ALA A 37 8.76 -2.11 -6.67
N TRP A 38 7.88 -2.23 -5.67
CA TRP A 38 8.00 -3.24 -4.63
C TRP A 38 7.29 -4.52 -5.07
N ALA A 39 7.87 -5.69 -4.80
CA ALA A 39 7.26 -6.98 -5.13
C ALA A 39 7.64 -8.05 -4.09
N VAL A 40 6.77 -9.04 -3.90
CA VAL A 40 7.02 -10.22 -3.06
C VAL A 40 6.94 -11.49 -3.93
N PRO A 41 7.93 -12.41 -3.84
CA PRO A 41 8.03 -13.54 -4.76
C PRO A 41 7.05 -14.70 -4.44
N ALA A 42 6.26 -14.57 -3.37
CA ALA A 42 5.28 -15.55 -2.95
C ALA A 42 4.00 -14.84 -2.48
N ARG A 43 2.87 -15.56 -2.56
CA ARG A 43 1.54 -14.99 -2.34
C ARG A 43 1.41 -14.28 -0.99
N PRO A 44 1.13 -12.97 -0.98
CA PRO A 44 0.97 -12.20 0.25
C PRO A 44 -0.33 -12.56 0.99
N PRO A 45 -0.51 -12.06 2.23
CA PRO A 45 -1.75 -12.21 2.95
C PRO A 45 -2.95 -11.69 2.16
N ARG A 46 -4.15 -12.24 2.44
CA ARG A 46 -5.39 -11.80 1.80
C ARG A 46 -5.54 -10.27 1.89
N TYR A 47 -5.99 -9.66 0.79
CA TYR A 47 -6.17 -8.21 0.60
C TYR A 47 -4.89 -7.40 0.33
N TYR A 48 -3.73 -8.04 0.23
CA TYR A 48 -2.47 -7.38 -0.16
C TYR A 48 -2.04 -7.81 -1.55
N PRO A 49 -1.49 -6.90 -2.38
CA PRO A 49 -1.01 -7.23 -3.71
C PRO A 49 0.39 -7.85 -3.66
N ASP A 50 0.71 -8.66 -4.67
CA ASP A 50 2.05 -9.23 -4.88
C ASP A 50 3.06 -8.16 -5.29
N ALA A 51 2.59 -7.07 -5.93
CA ALA A 51 3.44 -5.93 -6.27
C ALA A 51 2.71 -4.59 -6.23
N VAL A 52 3.49 -3.52 -6.06
CA VAL A 52 3.05 -2.12 -6.12
C VAL A 52 4.03 -1.33 -6.99
N THR A 53 3.54 -0.69 -8.06
CA THR A 53 4.36 0.21 -8.89
C THR A 53 4.67 1.50 -8.14
N LEU A 54 5.90 2.00 -8.30
CA LEU A 54 6.46 3.18 -7.63
C LEU A 54 6.75 4.34 -8.59
N VAL A 55 6.77 4.06 -9.89
CA VAL A 55 6.93 5.05 -10.97
C VAL A 55 5.96 4.76 -12.11
N PRO A 56 5.60 5.78 -12.92
CA PRO A 56 4.92 5.56 -14.20
C PRO A 56 5.78 4.73 -15.16
N ALA A 57 5.13 4.08 -16.13
CA ALA A 57 5.77 3.29 -17.18
C ALA A 57 6.76 2.25 -16.63
N ALA A 58 6.37 1.56 -15.55
CA ALA A 58 7.13 0.43 -15.04
C ALA A 58 7.19 -0.70 -16.09
N ASP A 59 8.30 -1.43 -16.10
CA ASP A 59 8.49 -2.56 -17.00
C ASP A 59 7.61 -3.74 -16.55
N ALA A 60 6.60 -4.04 -17.36
CA ALA A 60 5.63 -5.12 -17.13
C ALA A 60 6.28 -6.50 -17.00
N ALA A 61 7.21 -6.83 -17.91
CA ALA A 61 7.85 -8.14 -17.92
C ALA A 61 8.75 -8.29 -16.68
N ALA A 62 9.58 -7.27 -16.42
CA ALA A 62 10.44 -7.27 -15.25
C ALA A 62 9.67 -7.29 -13.91
N LEU A 63 8.44 -6.74 -13.87
CA LEU A 63 7.58 -6.84 -12.70
C LEU A 63 7.01 -8.24 -12.51
N VAL A 64 6.50 -8.84 -13.59
CA VAL A 64 5.89 -10.18 -13.58
C VAL A 64 6.90 -11.23 -13.17
N ASP A 65 8.16 -11.11 -13.60
CA ASP A 65 9.25 -12.02 -13.22
C ASP A 65 9.56 -12.02 -11.71
N ARG A 66 9.09 -11.01 -10.97
CA ARG A 66 9.36 -10.84 -9.53
C ARG A 66 8.24 -11.36 -8.63
N ILE A 67 7.13 -11.82 -9.20
CA ILE A 67 5.98 -12.32 -8.43
C ILE A 67 5.66 -13.75 -8.84
N ASP A 68 5.09 -14.52 -7.92
CA ASP A 68 4.54 -15.84 -8.26
C ASP A 68 3.42 -15.64 -9.29
N THR A 69 3.48 -16.32 -10.43
CA THR A 69 2.39 -16.39 -11.43
C THR A 69 2.04 -17.84 -11.79
N ALA A 70 2.66 -18.82 -11.13
CA ALA A 70 2.42 -20.24 -11.38
C ALA A 70 1.01 -20.66 -10.92
N ALA A 71 0.49 -20.02 -9.86
CA ALA A 71 -0.88 -20.19 -9.42
C ALA A 71 -1.72 -18.94 -9.71
N ALA A 72 -3.00 -19.14 -10.05
CA ALA A 72 -3.96 -18.04 -10.20
C ALA A 72 -4.11 -17.24 -8.89
N GLY A 73 -4.40 -15.94 -9.02
CA GLY A 73 -4.66 -15.05 -7.89
C GLY A 73 -3.59 -13.99 -7.64
N ALA A 74 -2.55 -13.91 -8.49
CA ALA A 74 -1.63 -12.77 -8.48
C ALA A 74 -2.39 -11.45 -8.64
N CYS A 75 -2.01 -10.46 -7.85
CA CYS A 75 -2.58 -9.12 -7.91
C CYS A 75 -1.46 -8.08 -7.91
N VAL A 76 -1.55 -7.12 -8.82
CA VAL A 76 -0.65 -5.98 -8.88
C VAL A 76 -1.45 -4.72 -8.61
N LYS A 77 -0.96 -3.88 -7.71
CA LYS A 77 -1.44 -2.51 -7.60
C LYS A 77 -0.60 -1.62 -8.50
N ASP A 78 -1.18 -1.23 -9.62
CA ASP A 78 -0.62 -0.15 -10.42
C ASP A 78 -1.03 1.21 -9.84
N SER A 79 -0.06 1.93 -9.28
CA SER A 79 -0.26 3.23 -8.65
C SER A 79 -0.48 4.38 -9.65
N PHE A 80 -0.17 4.16 -10.93
CA PHE A 80 -0.17 5.20 -11.98
C PHE A 80 -1.18 4.95 -13.10
N ALA A 81 -1.80 3.77 -13.14
CA ALA A 81 -2.81 3.35 -14.12
C ALA A 81 -2.30 3.40 -15.57
N ASP A 82 -1.05 2.98 -15.79
CA ASP A 82 -0.37 2.92 -17.08
C ASP A 82 0.37 1.59 -17.35
N LEU A 83 0.25 0.61 -16.47
CA LEU A 83 0.87 -0.71 -16.61
C LEU A 83 -0.04 -1.69 -17.36
N ASP A 84 0.40 -2.15 -18.53
CA ASP A 84 -0.27 -3.24 -19.27
C ASP A 84 0.32 -4.61 -18.91
N LEU A 85 -0.49 -5.44 -18.25
CA LEU A 85 -0.17 -6.82 -17.88
C LEU A 85 -1.02 -7.86 -18.64
N ALA A 86 -1.78 -7.45 -19.67
CA ALA A 86 -2.67 -8.35 -20.39
C ALA A 86 -1.92 -9.54 -21.03
N GLY A 87 -0.70 -9.30 -21.51
CA GLY A 87 0.17 -10.34 -22.05
C GLY A 87 0.57 -11.44 -21.05
N ALA A 88 0.51 -11.14 -19.74
CA ALA A 88 0.74 -12.09 -18.66
C ALA A 88 -0.56 -12.69 -18.08
N GLY A 89 -1.71 -12.47 -18.74
CA GLY A 89 -3.01 -13.02 -18.33
C GLY A 89 -3.70 -12.25 -17.20
N PHE A 90 -3.19 -11.08 -16.83
CA PHE A 90 -3.86 -10.21 -15.86
C PHE A 90 -5.04 -9.48 -16.51
N LYS A 91 -6.01 -9.10 -15.68
CA LYS A 91 -7.11 -8.22 -16.04
C LYS A 91 -7.29 -7.17 -14.96
N VAL A 92 -7.80 -6.00 -15.33
CA VAL A 92 -8.16 -4.95 -14.37
C VAL A 92 -9.30 -5.47 -13.49
N LEU A 93 -9.09 -5.44 -12.17
CA LEU A 93 -10.12 -5.78 -11.19
C LEU A 93 -11.03 -4.57 -10.90
N PHE A 94 -10.44 -3.40 -10.78
CA PHE A 94 -11.11 -2.11 -10.62
C PHE A 94 -10.11 -0.96 -10.82
N ASP A 95 -10.62 0.22 -11.15
CA ASP A 95 -9.85 1.47 -11.16
C ASP A 95 -10.06 2.25 -9.86
N ALA A 96 -9.07 3.08 -9.50
CA ALA A 96 -9.11 3.88 -8.29
C ALA A 96 -8.41 5.23 -8.47
N GLN A 97 -8.65 6.14 -7.52
CA GLN A 97 -8.01 7.46 -7.49
C GLN A 97 -7.38 7.71 -6.12
N TRP A 98 -6.22 8.37 -6.13
CA TRP A 98 -5.59 8.84 -4.90
C TRP A 98 -6.39 9.99 -4.29
N ILE A 99 -6.72 9.85 -3.01
CA ILE A 99 -7.36 10.90 -2.23
C ILE A 99 -6.25 11.65 -1.47
N HIS A 100 -6.27 12.98 -1.55
CA HIS A 100 -5.36 13.82 -0.79
C HIS A 100 -6.15 14.90 -0.04
N ARG A 101 -5.78 15.16 1.20
CA ARG A 101 -6.24 16.31 1.99
C ARG A 101 -5.03 17.19 2.27
N LYS A 102 -5.13 18.49 1.96
CA LYS A 102 -4.05 19.43 2.32
C LYS A 102 -3.89 19.44 3.85
N PRO A 103 -2.66 19.43 4.38
CA PRO A 103 -2.43 19.65 5.80
C PRO A 103 -3.11 20.95 6.24
N SER A 104 -3.77 20.91 7.39
CA SER A 104 -4.34 22.10 8.06
C SER A 104 -3.44 22.47 9.22
N ALA A 105 -3.54 23.71 9.72
CA ALA A 105 -2.89 24.07 10.97
C ALA A 105 -3.26 23.03 12.04
N PRO A 106 -2.29 22.54 12.84
CA PRO A 106 -2.57 21.59 13.90
C PRO A 106 -3.62 22.22 14.82
N THR A 107 -4.76 21.54 14.98
CA THR A 107 -5.67 21.82 16.08
C THR A 107 -4.92 21.49 17.36
N THR A 108 -5.11 22.27 18.43
CA THR A 108 -4.62 21.92 19.77
C THR A 108 -4.97 20.47 20.02
N SER A 109 -3.97 19.63 20.23
CA SER A 109 -4.21 18.20 20.39
C SER A 109 -5.21 18.03 21.53
N PRO A 110 -6.32 17.30 21.33
CA PRO A 110 -7.07 16.80 22.48
C PRO A 110 -6.09 16.03 23.36
N ASP A 111 -6.36 16.02 24.67
CA ASP A 111 -5.51 15.40 25.71
C ASP A 111 -5.56 13.85 25.60
N LEU A 112 -5.20 13.34 24.42
CA LEU A 112 -5.21 11.94 24.05
C LEU A 112 -3.93 11.31 24.58
N SER A 113 -4.06 10.53 25.65
CA SER A 113 -3.02 9.65 26.14
C SER A 113 -3.11 8.31 25.41
N TRP A 114 -1.98 7.87 24.83
CA TRP A 114 -1.84 6.54 24.26
C TRP A 114 -1.24 5.60 25.29
N ASP A 115 -2.00 4.60 25.73
CA ASP A 115 -1.51 3.54 26.60
C ASP A 115 -1.21 2.25 25.82
N VAL A 116 -0.04 1.66 26.09
CA VAL A 116 0.33 0.37 25.50
C VAL A 116 -0.49 -0.74 26.15
N VAL A 117 -1.35 -1.38 25.38
CA VAL A 117 -2.10 -2.57 25.84
C VAL A 117 -1.14 -3.77 25.93
N ARG A 118 -0.74 -4.13 27.15
CA ARG A 118 0.17 -5.26 27.41
C ARG A 118 -0.53 -6.59 27.67
N ARG A 119 -1.86 -6.59 27.83
CA ARG A 119 -2.65 -7.78 28.15
C ARG A 119 -3.97 -7.77 27.37
N PRO A 120 -4.43 -8.92 26.83
CA PRO A 120 -5.76 -9.05 26.28
C PRO A 120 -6.82 -8.62 27.31
N GLY A 121 -7.73 -7.72 26.93
CA GLY A 121 -8.84 -7.27 27.77
C GLY A 121 -8.62 -5.95 28.53
N HIS A 122 -7.45 -5.32 28.46
CA HIS A 122 -7.22 -4.00 29.05
C HIS A 122 -7.18 -2.90 27.98
N VAL A 123 -8.34 -2.52 27.45
CA VAL A 123 -8.49 -1.25 26.74
C VAL A 123 -8.96 -0.24 27.78
N GLY A 124 -8.14 0.78 28.05
CA GLY A 124 -8.50 1.87 28.96
C GLY A 124 -9.83 2.47 28.52
N GLY A 125 -10.79 2.53 29.45
CA GLY A 125 -12.14 3.01 29.16
C GLY A 125 -12.08 4.43 28.62
N LEU A 126 -12.62 4.63 27.42
CA LEU A 126 -12.97 5.96 26.95
C LEU A 126 -13.95 6.54 27.98
N GLY A 127 -13.56 7.61 28.66
CA GLY A 127 -14.43 8.34 29.57
C GLY A 127 -15.73 8.73 28.83
N PRO A 128 -16.86 8.85 29.55
CA PRO A 128 -18.14 9.12 28.91
C PRO A 128 -18.06 10.43 28.13
N CYS A 129 -18.48 10.37 26.87
CA CYS A 129 -18.73 11.57 26.06
C CYS A 129 -19.79 12.40 26.79
N LEU A 130 -19.39 13.55 27.35
CA LEU A 130 -20.34 14.55 27.84
C LEU A 130 -21.11 15.11 26.63
N GLY A 131 -22.44 15.04 26.71
CA GLY A 131 -23.38 15.54 25.70
C GLY A 131 -23.61 17.04 25.78
#